data_AF-A0A8X6WQ74-F1
#
_entry.id   AF-A0A8X6WQ74-F1
#
_cell.length_a   1.000
_cell.length_b   1.000
_cell.length_c   1.000
_cell.angle_alpha   90.00
_cell.angle_beta   90.00
_cell.angle_gamma   90.00
#
_symmetry.space_group_name_H-M   'P 1'
#
loop_
_entity.id
_entity.type
_entity.pdbx_description
1 polymer ?
#
loop_
_entity_poly.entity_id
_entity_poly.type
_entity_poly.pdbx_seq_one_letter_code
_entity_poly.pdbx_strand_id
1 'polypeptide(L)'
;MRGNVLNKSLCGRPHKLSDRDARAIVRKAKKNPKISAPKLADQIAIASGKKVHPETVRRILRSGETTDGVGAWKILKDHFEPVTRARVIQLLDEFFGTRYQPEEDVVIFISRVNTAATRLQEAGHKLDDLYIGFQLIRWLPQEFQFTVQQIYRWKEEDFRAIKIESELILEANRLQLMKQDLEKAENAYLSIFTSKKSKTFPGATAAAHGDPSGKKDYQKKDGKVFNCKTIKNVKQSIKTTGPCYVCNKYGHLKVNCKEKKLSTKSSFYCK
;
A
#
# COMPACT_ATOMS: atom_id res chain seq x y z
N MET A 1 48.07 -17.72 37.06
CA MET A 1 47.71 -19.14 36.84
C MET A 1 46.39 -19.18 36.07
N ARG A 2 46.40 -19.56 34.78
CA ARG A 2 45.16 -19.69 33.99
C ARG A 2 44.64 -21.12 34.17
N GLY A 3 43.57 -21.29 34.93
CA GLY A 3 42.90 -22.57 35.09
C GLY A 3 42.15 -22.94 33.81
N ASN A 4 42.61 -23.97 33.10
CA ASN A 4 41.85 -24.57 32.00
C ASN A 4 40.75 -25.45 32.60
N VAL A 5 39.52 -24.94 32.66
CA VAL A 5 38.34 -25.74 33.00
C VAL A 5 37.98 -26.56 31.75
N LEU A 6 38.63 -27.70 31.58
CA LEU A 6 38.17 -28.71 30.64
C LEU A 6 36.84 -29.26 31.18
N ASN A 7 35.75 -28.88 30.51
CA ASN A 7 34.43 -29.44 30.76
C ASN A 7 34.48 -30.94 30.45
N LYS A 8 34.56 -31.79 31.48
CA LYS A 8 34.44 -33.23 31.31
C LYS A 8 33.02 -33.50 30.84
N SER A 9 32.86 -34.17 29.71
CA SER A 9 31.55 -34.63 29.26
C SER A 9 30.92 -35.49 30.36
N LEU A 10 29.70 -35.13 30.78
CA LEU A 10 28.92 -35.95 31.71
C LEU A 10 28.66 -37.28 31.00
N CYS A 11 29.30 -38.36 31.46
CA CYS A 11 29.00 -39.70 30.98
C CYS A 11 27.65 -40.11 31.55
N GLY A 12 26.59 -39.86 30.76
CA GLY A 12 25.28 -40.43 31.03
C GLY A 12 25.36 -41.96 31.10
N ARG A 13 24.35 -42.59 31.71
CA ARG A 13 24.23 -44.06 31.74
C ARG A 13 24.41 -44.62 30.31
N PRO A 14 25.33 -45.56 30.08
CA PRO A 14 25.58 -46.11 28.76
C PRO A 14 24.30 -46.71 28.17
N HIS A 15 24.07 -46.44 26.89
CA HIS A 15 22.93 -46.99 26.18
C HIS A 15 23.04 -48.51 26.08
N LYS A 16 21.94 -49.21 26.40
CA LYS A 16 21.88 -50.68 26.34
C LYS A 16 22.01 -51.23 24.91
N LEU A 17 21.65 -50.43 23.91
CA LEU A 17 21.81 -50.75 22.49
C LEU A 17 23.00 -50.00 21.92
N SER A 18 23.73 -50.64 21.01
CA SER A 18 24.79 -49.99 20.24
C SER A 18 24.21 -49.18 19.09
N ASP A 19 24.99 -48.23 18.55
CA ASP A 19 24.60 -47.47 17.35
C ASP A 19 24.36 -48.38 16.13
N ARG A 20 25.04 -49.53 16.07
CA ARG A 20 24.82 -50.54 15.04
C ARG A 20 23.43 -51.18 15.17
N ASP A 21 23.02 -51.50 16.40
CA ASP A 21 21.69 -52.03 16.70
C ASP A 21 20.62 -50.97 16.35
N ALA A 22 20.83 -49.71 16.75
CA ALA A 22 19.91 -48.61 16.47
C ALA A 22 19.69 -48.39 14.95
N ARG A 23 20.77 -48.40 14.15
CA ARG A 23 20.67 -48.29 12.68
C ARG A 23 19.96 -49.49 12.04
N ALA A 24 20.15 -50.70 12.58
CA ALA A 24 19.48 -51.89 12.09
C ALA A 24 17.95 -51.84 12.32
N ILE A 25 17.52 -51.28 13.45
CA ILE A 25 16.10 -51.06 13.78
C ILE A 25 15.46 -50.12 12.76
N VAL A 26 16.09 -48.97 12.50
CA VAL A 26 15.58 -47.98 11.55
C VAL A 26 15.50 -48.59 10.13
N ARG A 27 16.50 -49.37 9.69
CA ARG A 27 16.44 -50.05 8.39
C ARG A 27 15.30 -51.06 8.30
N LYS A 28 15.07 -51.86 9.35
CA LYS A 28 13.98 -52.85 9.37
C LYS A 28 12.60 -52.20 9.35
N ALA A 29 12.43 -51.10 10.09
CA ALA A 29 11.21 -50.31 10.07
C ALA A 29 10.96 -49.67 8.69
N LYS A 30 12.00 -49.15 8.02
CA LYS A 30 11.90 -48.63 6.64
C LYS A 30 11.54 -49.71 5.61
N LYS A 31 12.08 -50.93 5.75
CA LYS A 31 11.78 -52.05 4.83
C LYS A 31 10.36 -52.57 5.00
N ASN A 32 9.83 -52.55 6.23
CA ASN A 32 8.50 -53.04 6.57
C ASN A 32 7.76 -52.04 7.48
N PRO A 33 7.11 -51.00 6.93
CA PRO A 33 6.55 -49.91 7.75
C PRO A 33 5.37 -50.34 8.65
N LYS A 34 4.77 -51.50 8.39
CA LYS A 34 3.69 -52.06 9.23
C LYS A 34 4.19 -52.79 10.49
N ILE A 35 5.51 -52.91 10.68
CA ILE A 35 6.06 -53.61 11.84
C ILE A 35 5.95 -52.77 13.12
N SER A 36 5.34 -53.33 14.15
CA SER A 36 5.15 -52.64 15.43
C SER A 36 6.43 -52.62 16.28
N ALA A 37 6.62 -51.59 17.10
CA ALA A 37 7.77 -51.47 18.01
C ALA A 37 7.98 -52.67 18.97
N PRO A 38 6.95 -53.36 19.51
CA PRO A 38 7.14 -54.58 20.29
C PRO A 38 7.77 -55.73 19.49
N LYS A 39 7.25 -56.01 18.29
CA LYS A 39 7.82 -57.03 17.39
C LYS A 39 9.29 -56.74 17.03
N LEU A 40 9.65 -55.47 16.88
CA LEU A 40 11.06 -55.07 16.68
C LEU A 40 11.90 -55.32 17.94
N ALA A 41 11.38 -55.05 19.14
CA ALA A 41 12.05 -55.33 20.40
C ALA A 41 12.35 -56.83 20.56
N ASP A 42 11.39 -57.69 20.20
CA ASP A 42 11.55 -59.14 20.24
C ASP A 42 12.62 -59.62 19.24
N GLN A 43 12.62 -59.08 18.03
CA GLN A 43 13.64 -59.39 17.03
C GLN A 43 15.05 -58.97 17.45
N ILE A 44 15.19 -57.86 18.19
CA ILE A 44 16.49 -57.43 18.74
C ILE A 44 16.91 -58.36 19.88
N ALA A 45 15.97 -58.80 20.71
CA ALA A 45 16.24 -59.76 21.77
C ALA A 45 16.76 -61.08 21.19
N ILE A 46 16.21 -61.53 20.06
CA ILE A 46 16.67 -62.74 19.34
C ILE A 46 18.03 -62.51 18.67
N ALA A 47 18.22 -61.40 17.95
CA ALA A 47 19.41 -61.20 17.11
C ALA A 47 20.65 -60.75 17.91
N SER A 48 20.46 -59.91 18.93
CA SER A 48 21.56 -59.29 19.69
C SER A 48 21.60 -59.76 21.15
N GLY A 49 20.67 -60.62 21.58
CA GLY A 49 20.56 -61.08 22.98
C GLY A 49 20.11 -60.00 23.97
N LYS A 50 19.77 -58.79 23.49
CA LYS A 50 19.51 -57.61 24.32
C LYS A 50 18.01 -57.38 24.48
N LYS A 51 17.47 -57.68 25.67
CA LYS A 51 16.08 -57.34 26.02
C LYS A 51 15.92 -55.83 26.17
N VAL A 52 15.09 -55.21 25.34
CA VAL A 52 14.79 -53.77 25.37
C VAL A 52 13.30 -53.52 25.47
N HIS A 53 12.94 -52.44 26.16
CA HIS A 53 11.55 -52.03 26.24
C HIS A 53 11.08 -51.49 24.87
N PRO A 54 9.82 -51.71 24.44
CA PRO A 54 9.30 -51.17 23.18
C PRO A 54 9.46 -49.65 23.06
N GLU A 55 9.43 -48.91 24.17
CA GLU A 55 9.64 -47.46 24.16
C GLU A 55 11.06 -47.05 23.77
N THR A 56 12.06 -47.89 24.05
CA THR A 56 13.43 -47.67 23.58
C THR A 56 13.49 -47.76 22.05
N VAL A 57 12.74 -48.70 21.46
CA VAL A 57 12.60 -48.83 20.00
C VAL A 57 11.89 -47.60 19.43
N ARG A 58 10.78 -47.15 20.03
CA ARG A 58 10.07 -45.94 19.58
C ARG A 58 10.94 -44.69 19.67
N ARG A 59 11.75 -44.56 20.74
CA ARG A 59 12.71 -43.47 20.87
C ARG A 59 13.76 -43.49 19.77
N ILE A 60 14.31 -44.67 19.45
CA ILE A 60 15.27 -44.85 18.36
C ILE A 60 14.65 -44.56 17.00
N LEU A 61 13.38 -44.94 16.79
CA LEU A 61 12.68 -44.61 15.56
C LEU A 61 12.49 -43.09 15.45
N ARG A 62 12.03 -42.41 16.52
CA ARG A 62 11.91 -40.94 16.54
C ARG A 62 13.24 -40.20 16.40
N SER A 63 14.33 -40.73 16.97
CA SER A 63 15.66 -40.08 16.90
C SER A 63 16.46 -40.46 15.65
N GLY A 64 16.17 -41.62 15.05
CA GLY A 64 16.78 -42.12 13.81
C GLY A 64 16.00 -41.69 12.56
N GLU A 65 14.73 -41.30 12.75
CA GLU A 65 14.01 -40.35 11.93
C GLU A 65 14.45 -38.93 12.30
N THR A 66 15.75 -38.63 12.27
CA THR A 66 16.13 -37.33 11.70
C THR A 66 15.73 -37.43 10.24
N THR A 67 14.44 -37.25 9.97
CA THR A 67 13.93 -36.82 8.69
C THR A 67 14.86 -35.70 8.29
N ASP A 68 15.64 -35.94 7.23
CA ASP A 68 16.31 -34.89 6.48
C ASP A 68 15.43 -33.64 6.56
N GLY A 69 15.98 -32.50 7.00
CA GLY A 69 15.17 -31.30 7.25
C GLY A 69 14.28 -30.97 6.04
N VAL A 70 14.78 -31.30 4.85
CA VAL A 70 14.07 -31.26 3.57
C VAL A 70 12.84 -32.18 3.52
N GLY A 71 12.97 -33.43 3.97
CA GLY A 71 11.87 -34.39 4.05
C GLY A 71 10.81 -34.03 5.09
N ALA A 72 11.22 -33.53 6.27
CA ALA A 72 10.30 -33.02 7.27
C ALA A 72 9.52 -31.80 6.76
N TRP A 73 10.25 -30.85 6.16
CA TRP A 73 9.68 -29.66 5.52
C TRP A 73 8.67 -30.01 4.43
N LYS A 74 8.98 -31.01 3.58
CA LYS A 74 8.07 -31.45 2.52
C LYS A 74 6.75 -31.99 3.08
N ILE A 75 6.81 -32.82 4.13
CA ILE A 75 5.60 -33.38 4.76
C ILE A 75 4.74 -32.26 5.37
N LEU A 76 5.37 -31.28 6.04
CA LEU A 76 4.67 -30.12 6.57
C LEU A 76 4.05 -29.29 5.45
N LYS A 77 4.80 -29.03 4.38
CA LYS A 77 4.32 -28.27 3.23
C LYS A 77 3.13 -28.95 2.56
N ASP A 78 3.21 -30.25 2.30
CA ASP A 78 2.11 -31.00 1.68
C ASP A 78 0.83 -31.01 2.55
N HIS A 79 0.98 -30.95 3.88
CA HIS A 79 -0.15 -30.95 4.81
C HIS A 79 -0.79 -29.56 5.01
N PHE A 80 0.03 -28.51 5.10
CA PHE A 80 -0.45 -27.13 5.37
C PHE A 80 -0.70 -26.32 4.11
N GLU A 81 -0.06 -26.67 2.99
CA GLU A 81 -0.21 -26.03 1.69
C GLU A 81 -0.55 -27.07 0.61
N PRO A 82 -1.66 -27.83 0.77
CA PRO A 82 -1.99 -28.88 -0.18
C PRO A 82 -2.36 -28.26 -1.54
N VAL A 83 -1.66 -28.70 -2.58
CA VAL A 83 -1.95 -28.33 -3.99
C VAL A 83 -3.19 -29.08 -4.45
N THR A 84 -4.35 -28.65 -3.95
CA THR A 84 -5.67 -29.22 -4.25
C THR A 84 -6.48 -28.26 -5.10
N ARG A 85 -7.36 -28.80 -5.94
CA ARG A 85 -8.28 -27.99 -6.75
C ARG A 85 -9.11 -27.02 -5.91
N ALA A 86 -9.57 -27.45 -4.74
CA ALA A 86 -10.33 -26.60 -3.82
C ALA A 86 -9.51 -25.39 -3.34
N ARG A 87 -8.23 -25.60 -2.99
CA ARG A 87 -7.33 -24.51 -2.61
C ARG A 87 -7.11 -23.53 -3.76
N VAL A 88 -6.91 -24.04 -4.97
CA VAL A 88 -6.70 -23.22 -6.18
C VAL A 88 -7.93 -22.39 -6.49
N ILE A 89 -9.14 -22.96 -6.41
CA ILE A 89 -10.40 -22.24 -6.59
C ILE A 89 -10.52 -21.12 -5.56
N GLN A 90 -10.27 -21.42 -4.28
CA GLN A 90 -10.29 -20.41 -3.22
C GLN A 90 -9.31 -19.25 -3.49
N LEU A 91 -8.10 -19.57 -3.95
CA LEU A 91 -7.09 -18.58 -4.28
C LEU A 91 -7.45 -17.75 -5.54
N LEU A 92 -8.11 -18.36 -6.52
CA LEU A 92 -8.64 -17.66 -7.69
C LEU A 92 -9.76 -16.70 -7.29
N ASP A 93 -10.67 -17.12 -6.41
CA ASP A 93 -11.72 -16.27 -5.87
C ASP A 93 -11.13 -15.08 -5.10
N GLU A 94 -10.07 -15.32 -4.31
CA GLU A 94 -9.33 -14.27 -3.61
C GLU A 94 -8.66 -13.30 -4.60
N PHE A 95 -7.99 -13.82 -5.63
CA PHE A 95 -7.30 -13.02 -6.64
C PHE A 95 -8.27 -12.11 -7.41
N PHE A 96 -9.32 -12.68 -8.03
CA PHE A 96 -10.31 -11.90 -8.78
C PHE A 96 -11.19 -11.04 -7.87
N GLY A 97 -11.33 -11.43 -6.60
CA GLY A 97 -12.00 -10.66 -5.55
C GLY A 97 -11.21 -9.47 -5.02
N THR A 98 -9.91 -9.33 -5.35
CA THR A 98 -9.06 -8.23 -4.86
C THR A 98 -9.42 -6.92 -5.55
N ARG A 99 -9.98 -5.98 -4.81
CA ARG A 99 -10.42 -4.66 -5.30
C ARG A 99 -9.67 -3.53 -4.61
N TYR A 100 -9.52 -2.42 -5.34
CA TYR A 100 -9.01 -1.16 -4.81
C TYR A 100 -9.98 -0.59 -3.76
N GLN A 101 -9.45 -0.11 -2.65
CA GLN A 101 -10.17 0.57 -1.58
C GLN A 101 -9.86 2.07 -1.60
N PRO A 102 -10.85 2.96 -1.49
CA PRO A 102 -10.64 4.41 -1.64
C PRO A 102 -9.70 5.01 -0.59
N GLU A 103 -9.53 4.36 0.56
CA GLU A 103 -8.60 4.78 1.61
C GLU A 103 -7.18 4.20 1.46
N GLU A 104 -6.95 3.27 0.53
CA GLU A 104 -5.65 2.62 0.35
C GLU A 104 -4.79 3.30 -0.73
N ASP A 105 -3.46 3.25 -0.55
CA ASP A 105 -2.51 3.69 -1.57
C ASP A 105 -2.50 2.67 -2.74
N VAL A 106 -2.39 3.14 -3.97
CA VAL A 106 -2.25 2.29 -5.17
C VAL A 106 -1.13 1.27 -5.03
N VAL A 107 -0.01 1.62 -4.39
CA VAL A 107 1.10 0.69 -4.14
C VAL A 107 0.65 -0.48 -3.27
N ILE A 108 -0.20 -0.23 -2.27
CA ILE A 108 -0.74 -1.26 -1.39
C ILE A 108 -1.71 -2.17 -2.16
N PHE A 109 -2.57 -1.59 -2.99
CA PHE A 109 -3.45 -2.36 -3.87
C PHE A 109 -2.66 -3.27 -4.83
N ILE A 110 -1.65 -2.72 -5.52
CA ILE A 110 -0.74 -3.48 -6.40
C ILE A 110 -0.10 -4.65 -5.63
N SER A 111 0.42 -4.37 -4.44
CA SER A 111 1.05 -5.38 -3.59
C SER A 111 0.09 -6.52 -3.21
N ARG A 112 -1.18 -6.19 -2.92
CA ARG A 112 -2.22 -7.20 -2.63
C ARG A 112 -2.49 -8.09 -3.84
N VAL A 113 -2.63 -7.52 -5.03
CA VAL A 113 -2.83 -8.29 -6.28
C VAL A 113 -1.63 -9.20 -6.55
N ASN A 114 -0.40 -8.68 -6.42
CA ASN A 114 0.81 -9.46 -6.63
C ASN A 114 0.97 -10.57 -5.59
N THR A 115 0.65 -10.29 -4.33
CA THR A 115 0.66 -11.30 -3.27
C THR A 115 -0.33 -12.44 -3.57
N ALA A 116 -1.53 -12.11 -4.05
CA ALA A 116 -2.51 -13.11 -4.45
C ALA A 116 -2.03 -13.94 -5.66
N ALA A 117 -1.39 -13.30 -6.65
CA ALA A 117 -0.79 -13.98 -7.80
C ALA A 117 0.38 -14.91 -7.39
N THR A 118 1.24 -14.47 -6.46
CA THR A 118 2.33 -15.30 -5.91
C THR A 118 1.79 -16.52 -5.17
N ARG A 119 0.72 -16.38 -4.37
CA ARG A 119 0.08 -17.53 -3.70
C ARG A 119 -0.45 -18.56 -4.70
N LEU A 120 -1.01 -18.11 -5.83
CA LEU A 120 -1.43 -19.00 -6.91
C LEU A 120 -0.23 -19.70 -7.57
N GLN A 121 0.87 -18.98 -7.79
CA GLN A 121 2.11 -19.55 -8.31
C GLN A 121 2.71 -20.60 -7.37
N GLU A 122 2.71 -20.33 -6.06
CA GLU A 122 3.18 -21.27 -5.02
C GLU A 122 2.31 -22.53 -4.95
N ALA A 123 1.01 -22.40 -5.24
CA ALA A 123 0.10 -23.52 -5.43
C ALA A 123 0.27 -24.24 -6.78
N GLY A 124 1.29 -23.91 -7.58
CA GLY A 124 1.56 -24.53 -8.87
C GLY A 124 0.70 -24.02 -10.03
N HIS A 125 -0.09 -22.95 -9.82
CA HIS A 125 -0.96 -22.34 -10.82
C HIS A 125 -0.48 -20.92 -11.14
N LYS A 126 0.57 -20.83 -11.96
CA LYS A 126 1.07 -19.54 -12.44
C LYS A 126 0.03 -18.88 -13.35
N LEU A 127 -0.36 -17.65 -13.02
CA LEU A 127 -1.22 -16.82 -13.85
C LEU A 127 -0.42 -16.17 -14.99
N ASP A 128 -1.12 -15.92 -16.10
CA ASP A 128 -0.60 -15.10 -17.20
C ASP A 128 -0.56 -13.62 -16.77
N ASP A 129 0.46 -12.90 -17.24
CA ASP A 129 0.60 -11.46 -17.08
C ASP A 129 -0.63 -10.71 -17.59
N LEU A 130 -1.32 -11.27 -18.59
CA LEU A 130 -2.59 -10.76 -19.08
C LEU A 130 -3.63 -10.61 -17.96
N TYR A 131 -3.83 -11.66 -17.15
CA TYR A 131 -4.83 -11.64 -16.08
C TYR A 131 -4.40 -10.79 -14.90
N ILE A 132 -3.10 -10.77 -14.59
CA ILE A 132 -2.53 -9.90 -13.54
C ILE A 132 -2.71 -8.44 -13.93
N GLY A 133 -2.32 -8.07 -15.15
CA GLY A 133 -2.49 -6.73 -15.70
C GLY A 133 -3.96 -6.29 -15.70
N PHE A 134 -4.89 -7.17 -16.11
CA PHE A 134 -6.32 -6.87 -16.02
C PHE A 134 -6.80 -6.62 -14.60
N GLN A 135 -6.38 -7.43 -13.62
CA GLN A 135 -6.76 -7.23 -12.23
C GLN A 135 -6.25 -5.88 -11.69
N LEU A 136 -5.03 -5.48 -12.07
CA LEU A 136 -4.41 -4.20 -11.67
C LEU A 136 -5.17 -2.97 -12.20
N ILE A 137 -5.78 -3.05 -13.39
CA ILE A 137 -6.45 -1.89 -14.01
C ILE A 137 -7.98 -1.88 -13.84
N ARG A 138 -8.59 -3.00 -13.43
CA ARG A 138 -10.06 -3.19 -13.40
C ARG A 138 -10.80 -2.27 -12.43
N TRP A 139 -10.23 -2.05 -11.25
CA TRP A 139 -10.91 -1.42 -10.11
C TRP A 139 -10.32 -0.07 -9.72
N LEU A 140 -9.44 0.50 -10.55
CA LEU A 140 -8.76 1.75 -10.23
C LEU A 140 -9.71 2.96 -10.18
N PRO A 141 -9.38 3.97 -9.36
CA PRO A 141 -10.09 5.25 -9.36
C PRO A 141 -10.12 5.96 -10.71
N GLN A 142 -11.07 6.88 -10.88
CA GLN A 142 -11.29 7.63 -12.12
C GLN A 142 -10.06 8.45 -12.54
N GLU A 143 -9.22 8.84 -11.59
CA GLU A 143 -8.00 9.60 -11.81
C GLU A 143 -6.98 8.84 -12.67
N PHE A 144 -7.02 7.51 -12.68
CA PHE A 144 -6.11 6.66 -13.46
C PHE A 144 -6.62 6.35 -14.87
N GLN A 145 -7.82 6.82 -15.25
CA GLN A 145 -8.49 6.39 -16.49
C GLN A 145 -7.70 6.71 -17.76
N PHE A 146 -6.98 7.83 -17.76
CA PHE A 146 -6.11 8.17 -18.89
C PHE A 146 -4.99 7.13 -19.06
N THR A 147 -4.33 6.78 -17.96
CA THR A 147 -3.26 5.76 -17.94
C THR A 147 -3.80 4.40 -18.36
N VAL A 148 -4.97 4.00 -17.84
CA VAL A 148 -5.66 2.77 -18.24
C VAL A 148 -5.94 2.75 -19.74
N GLN A 149 -6.41 3.86 -20.32
CA GLN A 149 -6.65 3.96 -21.76
C GLN A 149 -5.36 3.87 -22.60
N GLN A 150 -4.23 4.38 -22.09
CA GLN A 150 -2.94 4.21 -22.77
C GLN A 150 -2.47 2.76 -22.71
N ILE A 151 -2.63 2.09 -21.56
CA ILE A 151 -2.28 0.68 -21.37
C ILE A 151 -3.05 -0.20 -22.37
N TYR A 152 -4.35 0.03 -22.58
CA TYR A 152 -5.15 -0.71 -23.57
C TYR A 152 -4.68 -0.55 -25.02
N ARG A 153 -3.90 0.50 -25.33
CA ARG A 153 -3.36 0.77 -26.67
C ARG A 153 -1.95 0.23 -26.85
N TRP A 154 -1.36 -0.36 -25.82
CA TRP A 154 -0.05 -0.98 -25.91
C TRP A 154 -0.09 -2.23 -26.79
N LYS A 155 1.09 -2.60 -27.27
CA LYS A 155 1.29 -3.90 -27.92
C LYS A 155 1.24 -5.00 -26.87
N GLU A 156 0.93 -6.22 -27.31
CA GLU A 156 0.85 -7.39 -26.43
C GLU A 156 2.16 -7.66 -25.67
N GLU A 157 3.30 -7.46 -26.34
CA GLU A 157 4.66 -7.58 -25.76
C GLU A 157 4.94 -6.59 -24.62
N ASP A 158 4.24 -5.46 -24.61
CA ASP A 158 4.33 -4.43 -23.57
C ASP A 158 3.34 -4.65 -22.43
N PHE A 159 2.30 -5.46 -22.62
CA PHE A 159 1.29 -5.76 -21.62
C PHE A 159 1.84 -6.77 -20.59
N ARG A 160 2.77 -6.31 -19.77
CA ARG A 160 3.39 -7.07 -18.69
C ARG A 160 3.00 -6.47 -17.35
N ALA A 161 2.76 -7.32 -16.35
CA ALA A 161 2.34 -6.89 -15.02
C ALA A 161 3.32 -5.84 -14.45
N ILE A 162 4.61 -6.16 -14.48
CA ILE A 162 5.69 -5.28 -13.99
C ILE A 162 5.67 -3.90 -14.65
N LYS A 163 5.41 -3.83 -15.96
CA LYS A 163 5.37 -2.55 -16.68
C LYS A 163 4.13 -1.75 -16.28
N ILE A 164 2.98 -2.41 -16.19
CA ILE A 164 1.73 -1.79 -15.74
C ILE A 164 1.90 -1.21 -14.33
N GLU A 165 2.48 -1.98 -13.40
CA GLU A 165 2.78 -1.51 -12.04
C GLU A 165 3.60 -0.23 -12.05
N SER A 166 4.67 -0.19 -12.84
CA SER A 166 5.53 0.99 -12.93
C SER A 166 4.79 2.24 -13.40
N GLU A 167 3.92 2.13 -14.42
CA GLU A 167 3.10 3.26 -14.89
C GLU A 167 2.06 3.71 -13.87
N LEU A 168 1.44 2.77 -13.16
CA LEU A 168 0.47 3.10 -12.11
C LEU A 168 1.14 3.84 -10.95
N ILE A 169 2.34 3.42 -10.55
CA ILE A 169 3.12 4.11 -9.50
C ILE A 169 3.53 5.51 -9.97
N LEU A 170 3.99 5.65 -11.22
CA LEU A 170 4.33 6.95 -11.79
C LEU A 170 3.13 7.89 -11.81
N GLU A 171 1.96 7.40 -12.23
CA GLU A 171 0.74 8.20 -12.26
C GLU A 171 0.26 8.57 -10.85
N ALA A 172 0.34 7.64 -9.88
CA ALA A 172 0.02 7.92 -8.48
C ALA A 172 0.90 9.06 -7.93
N ASN A 173 2.21 9.04 -8.20
CA ASN A 173 3.13 10.11 -7.82
C ASN A 173 2.76 11.44 -8.47
N ARG A 174 2.40 11.43 -9.76
CA ARG A 174 1.97 12.62 -10.50
C ARG A 174 0.68 13.21 -9.90
N LEU A 175 -0.30 12.37 -9.60
CA LEU A 175 -1.58 12.78 -9.00
C LEU A 175 -1.38 13.35 -7.59
N GLN A 176 -0.48 12.76 -6.80
CA GLN A 176 -0.16 13.25 -5.45
C GLN A 176 0.44 14.66 -5.49
N LEU A 177 1.36 14.93 -6.42
CA LEU A 177 1.92 16.26 -6.61
C LEU A 177 0.84 17.29 -7.03
N MET A 178 -0.04 16.91 -7.96
CA MET A 178 -1.15 17.78 -8.37
C MET A 178 -2.10 18.12 -7.21
N LYS A 179 -2.41 17.15 -6.35
CA LYS A 179 -3.24 17.36 -5.15
C LYS A 179 -2.59 18.34 -4.19
N GLN A 180 -1.30 18.18 -3.89
CA GLN A 180 -0.56 19.09 -3.02
C GLN A 180 -0.52 20.52 -3.56
N ASP A 181 -0.33 20.71 -4.87
CA ASP A 181 -0.29 22.06 -5.46
C ASP A 181 -1.67 22.73 -5.45
N LEU A 182 -2.74 21.96 -5.63
CA LEU A 182 -4.11 22.45 -5.49
C LEU A 182 -4.39 22.89 -4.05
N GLU A 183 -4.05 22.06 -3.06
CA GLU A 183 -4.19 22.38 -1.64
C GLU A 183 -3.41 23.65 -1.25
N LYS A 184 -2.17 23.79 -1.74
CA LYS A 184 -1.38 25.02 -1.54
C LYS A 184 -2.05 26.24 -2.14
N ALA A 185 -2.61 26.13 -3.35
CA ALA A 185 -3.31 27.23 -4.02
C ALA A 185 -4.60 27.63 -3.28
N GLU A 186 -5.38 26.65 -2.81
CA GLU A 186 -6.59 26.87 -2.02
C GLU A 186 -6.26 27.54 -0.68
N ASN A 187 -5.24 27.06 0.02
CA ASN A 187 -4.76 27.66 1.26
C ASN A 187 -4.25 29.09 1.06
N ALA A 188 -3.50 29.35 -0.02
CA ALA A 188 -3.06 30.70 -0.37
C ALA A 188 -4.26 31.63 -0.63
N TYR A 189 -5.27 31.17 -1.37
CA TYR A 189 -6.49 31.94 -1.62
C TYR A 189 -7.25 32.25 -0.32
N LEU A 190 -7.45 31.26 0.55
CA LEU A 190 -8.12 31.43 1.84
C LEU A 190 -7.37 32.42 2.76
N SER A 191 -6.03 32.35 2.79
CA SER A 191 -5.19 33.25 3.60
C SER A 191 -5.32 34.73 3.20
N ILE A 192 -5.52 35.01 1.91
CA ILE A 192 -5.73 36.37 1.39
C ILE A 192 -7.10 36.91 1.81
N PHE A 193 -8.11 36.03 1.88
CA PHE A 193 -9.48 36.42 2.28
C PHE A 193 -9.61 36.67 3.78
N THR A 194 -8.94 35.88 4.62
CA THR A 194 -8.96 36.09 6.08
C THR A 194 -8.17 37.32 6.51
N SER A 195 -7.08 37.66 5.81
CA SER A 195 -6.25 38.85 6.08
C SER A 195 -6.93 40.19 5.74
N LYS A 196 -8.00 40.19 4.94
CA LYS A 196 -8.75 41.42 4.58
C LYS A 196 -9.81 41.83 5.61
N LYS A 197 -10.07 41.03 6.66
CA LYS A 197 -11.08 41.34 7.69
C LYS A 197 -10.58 42.17 8.89
N SER A 198 -9.31 42.56 8.95
CA SER A 198 -8.77 43.42 10.02
C SER A 198 -8.23 44.76 9.48
N LYS A 199 -9.14 45.64 9.05
CA LYS A 199 -8.91 47.10 9.08
C LYS A 199 -10.11 47.77 9.75
N THR A 200 -10.27 47.53 11.05
CA THR A 200 -10.98 48.45 11.94
C THR A 200 -10.14 49.70 12.08
N PHE A 201 -10.62 50.81 11.53
CA PHE A 201 -10.15 52.15 11.86
C PHE A 201 -10.45 52.44 13.34
N PRO A 202 -9.48 52.83 14.19
CA PRO A 202 -9.80 53.47 15.45
C PRO A 202 -10.19 54.92 15.16
N GLY A 203 -11.46 55.23 15.34
CA GLY A 203 -11.99 56.58 15.35
C GLY A 203 -11.41 57.41 16.49
N ALA A 204 -11.20 58.69 16.20
CA ALA A 204 -10.65 59.72 17.06
C ALA A 204 -11.51 60.04 18.29
N THR A 205 -10.85 60.42 19.39
CA THR A 205 -11.36 61.37 20.39
C THR A 205 -10.27 62.37 20.76
N ALA A 206 -10.72 63.58 21.10
CA ALA A 206 -10.07 64.88 20.95
C ALA A 206 -8.97 65.30 21.95
N ALA A 207 -8.22 66.32 21.50
CA ALA A 207 -7.67 67.51 22.20
C ALA A 207 -6.36 67.41 23.02
N ALA A 208 -5.32 68.14 22.60
CA ALA A 208 -4.92 69.45 23.17
C ALA A 208 -3.56 69.95 22.60
N HIS A 209 -3.36 71.28 22.69
CA HIS A 209 -2.40 72.17 22.02
C HIS A 209 -0.89 71.98 22.30
N GLY A 210 -0.06 72.43 21.35
CA GLY A 210 1.29 72.96 21.60
C GLY A 210 2.27 72.85 20.41
N ASP A 211 2.47 73.96 19.69
CA ASP A 211 3.60 74.20 18.75
C ASP A 211 4.62 75.14 19.47
N PRO A 212 5.87 75.39 18.97
CA PRO A 212 6.61 74.76 17.87
C PRO A 212 8.11 74.49 18.21
N SER A 213 8.89 74.03 17.21
CA SER A 213 10.36 74.21 17.03
C SER A 213 11.21 72.94 17.11
N GLY A 214 11.79 72.57 15.96
CA GLY A 214 12.84 71.55 15.86
C GLY A 214 13.15 71.15 14.42
N LYS A 215 13.71 72.07 13.61
CA LYS A 215 14.34 71.72 12.31
C LYS A 215 15.59 70.88 12.56
N LYS A 216 15.73 69.71 11.92
CA LYS A 216 16.96 69.26 11.26
C LYS A 216 16.63 68.35 10.07
N ASP A 217 17.21 68.73 8.93
CA ASP A 217 17.14 68.14 7.61
C ASP A 217 17.70 66.71 7.53
N TYR A 218 17.38 65.95 6.48
CA TYR A 218 18.35 65.50 5.47
C TYR A 218 17.67 64.64 4.36
N GLN A 219 17.65 65.23 3.16
CA GLN A 219 17.89 64.67 1.82
C GLN A 219 16.96 63.60 1.21
N LYS A 220 16.24 64.06 0.17
CA LYS A 220 15.80 63.27 -0.99
C LYS A 220 17.02 62.59 -1.64
N LYS A 221 16.89 61.29 -1.93
CA LYS A 221 17.65 60.64 -2.99
C LYS A 221 16.68 60.02 -3.99
N ASP A 222 16.93 60.34 -5.24
CA ASP A 222 16.13 60.04 -6.41
C ASP A 222 16.02 58.54 -6.66
N GLY A 223 14.82 58.09 -7.03
CA GLY A 223 14.54 56.67 -7.23
C GLY A 223 13.23 56.42 -7.96
N LYS A 224 13.13 56.93 -9.20
CA LYS A 224 12.31 56.43 -10.32
C LYS A 224 10.91 55.89 -9.94
N VAL A 225 9.93 56.79 -10.00
CA VAL A 225 8.53 56.41 -10.23
C VAL A 225 8.45 55.74 -11.60
N PHE A 226 8.33 54.41 -11.62
CA PHE A 226 7.83 53.73 -12.81
C PHE A 226 6.34 54.06 -12.95
N ASN A 227 6.07 55.15 -13.66
CA ASN A 227 4.79 55.33 -14.34
C ASN A 227 4.63 54.15 -15.30
N CYS A 228 3.77 53.19 -14.96
CA CYS A 228 3.25 52.26 -15.95
C CYS A 228 2.32 53.06 -16.86
N LYS A 229 2.95 53.68 -17.88
CA LYS A 229 2.24 54.12 -19.09
C LYS A 229 1.57 52.89 -19.67
N THR A 230 0.25 52.98 -19.73
CA THR A 230 -0.67 52.31 -20.65
C THR A 230 0.03 51.45 -21.71
N ILE A 231 0.02 50.13 -21.53
CA ILE A 231 0.11 49.22 -22.67
C ILE A 231 -1.29 49.22 -23.30
N LYS A 232 -1.49 50.10 -24.29
CA LYS A 232 -2.51 49.87 -25.30
C LYS A 232 -2.01 48.69 -26.15
N ASN A 233 -2.90 47.72 -26.37
CA ASN A 233 -2.76 46.56 -27.25
C ASN A 233 -2.05 45.32 -26.69
N VAL A 234 -2.71 44.64 -25.75
CA VAL A 234 -2.78 43.17 -25.78
C VAL A 234 -4.26 42.83 -25.87
N LYS A 235 -4.69 42.21 -26.98
CA LYS A 235 -6.01 41.59 -27.09
C LYS A 235 -6.03 40.39 -26.14
N GLN A 236 -6.28 40.64 -24.86
CA GLN A 236 -6.65 39.60 -23.92
C GLN A 236 -8.00 39.07 -24.37
N SER A 237 -8.02 37.83 -24.82
CA SER A 237 -9.23 37.07 -25.06
C SER A 237 -10.06 37.13 -23.77
N ILE A 238 -11.14 37.90 -23.83
CA ILE A 238 -12.15 37.94 -22.79
C ILE A 238 -12.63 36.49 -22.66
N LYS A 239 -12.25 35.80 -21.58
CA LYS A 239 -12.90 34.55 -21.19
C LYS A 239 -14.39 34.89 -21.10
N THR A 240 -15.16 34.47 -22.10
CA THR A 240 -16.59 34.73 -22.19
C THR A 240 -17.22 34.11 -20.96
N THR A 241 -17.58 34.96 -19.99
CA THR A 241 -18.39 34.54 -18.87
C THR A 241 -19.68 33.99 -19.47
N GLY A 242 -20.02 32.74 -19.18
CA GLY A 242 -21.25 32.10 -19.65
C GLY A 242 -22.50 32.95 -19.34
N PRO A 243 -23.66 32.60 -19.93
CA PRO A 243 -24.87 33.39 -19.76
C PRO A 243 -25.20 33.54 -18.27
N CYS A 244 -25.60 34.74 -17.85
CA CYS A 244 -25.97 34.99 -16.47
C CYS A 244 -27.18 34.13 -16.08
N TYR A 245 -27.04 33.28 -15.06
CA TYR A 245 -28.07 32.38 -14.54
C TYR A 245 -29.35 33.05 -13.98
N VAL A 246 -29.50 34.38 -14.09
CA VAL A 246 -30.70 35.13 -13.68
C VAL A 246 -31.47 35.68 -14.88
N CYS A 247 -30.79 36.17 -15.92
CA CYS A 247 -31.42 36.81 -17.08
C CYS A 247 -31.00 36.21 -18.43
N ASN A 248 -30.17 35.17 -18.42
CA ASN A 248 -29.54 34.54 -19.58
C ASN A 248 -28.74 35.47 -20.50
N LYS A 249 -28.48 36.72 -20.12
CA LYS A 249 -27.65 37.67 -20.88
C LYS A 249 -26.17 37.48 -20.54
N TYR A 250 -25.31 37.58 -21.55
CA TYR A 250 -23.86 37.47 -21.41
C TYR A 250 -23.22 38.74 -20.82
N GLY A 251 -21.95 38.66 -20.42
CA GLY A 251 -21.14 39.84 -20.06
C GLY A 251 -21.26 40.33 -18.61
N HIS A 252 -21.94 39.59 -17.73
CA HIS A 252 -21.98 39.90 -16.29
C HIS A 252 -22.19 38.66 -15.43
N LEU A 253 -21.70 38.69 -14.19
CA LEU A 253 -21.92 37.64 -13.19
C LEU A 253 -23.30 37.79 -12.52
N LYS A 254 -23.84 36.70 -11.96
CA LYS A 254 -25.10 36.65 -11.19
C LYS A 254 -25.20 37.73 -10.09
N VAL A 255 -24.07 38.10 -9.49
CA VAL A 255 -23.99 39.15 -8.44
C VAL A 255 -24.29 40.55 -8.98
N ASN A 256 -24.02 40.81 -10.25
CA ASN A 256 -24.15 42.12 -10.89
C ASN A 256 -25.37 42.20 -11.84
N CYS A 257 -26.30 41.24 -11.76
CA CYS A 257 -27.48 41.22 -12.60
C CYS A 257 -28.51 42.27 -12.13
N LYS A 258 -28.85 43.22 -13.00
CA LYS A 258 -29.81 44.30 -12.71
C LYS A 258 -31.26 43.81 -12.58
N GLU A 259 -31.57 42.63 -13.13
CA GLU A 259 -32.92 42.03 -13.12
C GLU A 259 -33.27 41.30 -11.80
N LYS A 260 -32.32 41.25 -10.84
CA LYS A 260 -32.48 40.58 -9.54
C LYS A 260 -33.59 41.17 -8.65
N LYS A 261 -34.11 42.37 -8.97
CA LYS A 261 -35.11 43.07 -8.15
C LYS A 261 -36.58 42.69 -8.42
N LEU A 262 -36.87 41.77 -9.35
CA LEU A 262 -38.26 41.44 -9.76
C LEU A 262 -38.76 40.03 -9.39
N SER A 263 -37.95 39.18 -8.72
CA SER A 263 -38.30 37.77 -8.44
C SER A 263 -38.83 37.48 -7.03
N THR A 264 -38.95 38.46 -6.13
CA THR A 264 -39.44 38.24 -4.75
C THR A 264 -40.86 38.78 -4.50
N LYS A 265 -41.81 38.50 -5.39
CA LYS A 265 -43.26 38.58 -5.07
C LYS A 265 -44.07 37.50 -5.79
N SER A 266 -44.39 36.43 -5.05
CA SER A 266 -45.53 35.50 -5.16
C SER A 266 -45.09 34.18 -4.49
N SER A 267 -45.83 33.48 -3.65
CA SER A 267 -47.20 33.59 -3.16
C SER A 267 -47.27 32.79 -1.85
N PHE A 268 -47.64 33.43 -0.75
CA PHE A 268 -48.27 32.72 0.37
C PHE A 268 -49.69 32.41 -0.07
N TYR A 269 -50.04 31.14 -0.24
CA TYR A 269 -51.43 30.70 -0.09
C TYR A 269 -51.48 29.30 0.53
N CYS A 270 -52.33 29.22 1.55
CA CYS A 270 -52.72 28.08 2.33
C CYS A 270 -53.61 27.12 1.52
N LYS A 271 -53.38 25.81 1.69
CA LYS A 271 -54.40 24.75 1.74
C LYS A 271 -53.88 23.64 2.64
#